data_AF-A0A7G2SJ96-F1
#
_entry.id   AF-A0A7G2SJ96-F1
#
_cell.length_a   1.000
_cell.length_b   1.000
_cell.length_c   1.000
_cell.angle_alpha   90.00
_cell.angle_beta   90.00
_cell.angle_gamma   90.00
#
_symmetry.space_group_name_H-M   'P 1'
#
loop_
_entity.id
_entity.type
_entity.pdbx_description
1 polymer ?
#
loop_
_entity_poly.entity_id
_entity_poly.type
_entity_poly.pdbx_seq_one_letter_code
_entity_poly.pdbx_strand_id
1 'polypeptide(L)'
;MTCSQYHNHRFAKTLVAAAIRETLEETGHHVEIDHLLGIYSYTPPMFPDRTYYRFCFLAQVISVEENAQLDSGIVDAVWMTMDELQESARARSPLVLKAVQDALSGKKYPLSLIYEHPFSPSITSQLDA
;
A
#
# COMPACT_ATOMS: atom_id res chain seq x y z
N MET A 1 -4.25 -1.29 -7.83
CA MET A 1 -3.63 -0.31 -6.92
C MET A 1 -3.22 -1.04 -5.66
N THR A 2 -2.03 -0.76 -5.16
CA THR A 2 -1.56 -1.32 -3.88
C THR A 2 -1.22 -0.22 -2.89
N CYS A 3 -1.30 -0.56 -1.61
CA CYS A 3 -1.03 0.31 -0.48
C CYS A 3 -0.11 -0.43 0.46
N SER A 4 0.94 0.23 0.94
CA SER A 4 1.66 -0.26 2.11
C SER A 4 1.11 0.36 3.39
N GLN A 5 0.71 -0.49 4.33
CA GLN A 5 0.60 -0.09 5.74
C GLN A 5 1.80 -0.64 6.50
N TYR A 6 2.63 0.27 7.01
CA TYR A 6 3.77 -0.12 7.84
C TYR A 6 3.26 -0.70 9.17
N HIS A 7 3.10 -2.02 9.24
CA HIS A 7 2.91 -2.76 10.49
C HIS A 7 4.16 -3.60 10.78
N ASN A 8 4.65 -3.47 12.01
CA ASN A 8 5.92 -4.01 12.48
C ASN A 8 6.15 -5.50 12.16
N HIS A 9 7.41 -5.80 11.81
CA HIS A 9 8.12 -7.08 11.99
C HIS A 9 8.40 -8.02 10.79
N ARG A 10 8.09 -7.66 9.53
CA ARG A 10 8.56 -8.45 8.36
C ARG A 10 9.28 -7.62 7.30
N PHE A 11 10.58 -7.40 7.53
CA PHE A 11 11.73 -7.17 6.63
C PHE A 11 11.59 -6.51 5.24
N ALA A 12 10.55 -5.76 4.92
CA ALA A 12 10.60 -4.86 3.78
C ALA A 12 11.46 -3.64 4.13
N LYS A 13 12.62 -3.51 3.47
CA LYS A 13 13.58 -2.42 3.72
C LYS A 13 13.17 -1.08 3.09
N THR A 14 12.17 -1.10 2.20
CA THR A 14 11.65 0.09 1.52
C THR A 14 10.13 0.07 1.42
N LEU A 15 9.49 1.24 1.31
CA LEU A 15 8.04 1.38 1.13
C LEU A 15 7.55 0.67 -0.14
N VAL A 16 8.34 0.73 -1.22
CA VAL A 16 8.04 0.03 -2.47
C VAL A 16 8.10 -1.49 -2.29
N ALA A 17 9.14 -2.01 -1.62
CA ALA A 17 9.24 -3.44 -1.34
C ALA A 17 8.11 -3.92 -0.42
N ALA A 18 7.69 -3.08 0.54
CA ALA A 18 6.56 -3.38 1.41
C ALA A 18 5.25 -3.48 0.62
N ALA A 19 4.99 -2.53 -0.28
CA ALA A 19 3.80 -2.54 -1.13
C ALA A 19 3.77 -3.75 -2.09
N ILE A 20 4.91 -4.14 -2.67
CA ILE A 20 4.99 -5.37 -3.50
C ILE A 20 4.65 -6.60 -2.67
N ARG A 21 5.29 -6.75 -1.49
CA ARG A 21 5.07 -7.88 -0.58
C ARG A 21 3.61 -7.95 -0.11
N GLU A 22 3.05 -6.84 0.37
CA GLU A 22 1.65 -6.77 0.82
C GLU A 22 0.67 -7.12 -0.31
N THR A 23 0.96 -6.70 -1.55
CA THR A 23 0.11 -7.08 -2.70
C THR A 23 0.09 -8.58 -2.89
N LEU A 24 1.26 -9.24 -2.84
CA LEU A 24 1.35 -10.69 -3.00
C LEU A 24 0.62 -11.42 -1.86
N GLU A 25 0.87 -11.03 -0.61
CA GLU A 25 0.27 -11.64 0.58
C GLU A 25 -1.26 -11.47 0.63
N GLU A 26 -1.79 -10.31 0.21
CA GLU A 26 -3.24 -10.05 0.25
C GLU A 26 -3.99 -10.47 -1.03
N THR A 27 -3.31 -10.69 -2.15
CA THR A 27 -4.01 -10.92 -3.43
C THR A 27 -3.47 -12.07 -4.27
N GLY A 28 -2.29 -12.63 -3.96
CA GLY A 28 -1.62 -13.61 -4.81
C GLY A 28 -1.05 -13.03 -6.12
N HIS A 29 -1.11 -11.72 -6.33
CA HIS A 29 -0.61 -11.08 -7.53
C HIS A 29 0.83 -10.61 -7.35
N HIS A 30 1.69 -10.97 -8.29
CA HIS A 30 3.01 -10.35 -8.45
C HIS A 30 2.84 -9.05 -9.22
N VAL A 31 3.44 -7.98 -8.71
CA VAL A 31 3.31 -6.64 -9.28
C VAL A 31 4.64 -5.92 -9.42
N GLU A 32 4.71 -5.06 -10.44
CA GLU A 32 5.75 -4.04 -10.58
C GLU A 32 5.16 -2.67 -10.28
N ILE A 33 5.86 -1.88 -9.45
CA ILE A 33 5.48 -0.51 -9.09
C ILE A 33 6.28 0.48 -9.92
N ASP A 34 5.60 1.43 -10.56
CA ASP A 34 6.22 2.42 -11.45
C ASP A 34 6.14 3.86 -10.90
N HIS A 35 5.09 4.20 -10.16
CA HIS A 35 4.84 5.55 -9.66
C HIS A 35 4.27 5.55 -8.25
N LEU A 36 4.58 6.63 -7.53
CA LEU A 36 3.83 7.04 -6.35
C LEU A 36 2.52 7.67 -6.83
N LEU A 37 1.38 7.18 -6.33
CA LEU A 37 0.09 7.81 -6.59
C LEU A 37 -0.14 9.01 -5.67
N GLY A 38 0.20 8.84 -4.39
CA GLY A 38 0.03 9.89 -3.38
C GLY A 38 0.27 9.39 -1.97
N ILE A 39 0.38 10.34 -1.04
CA ILE A 39 0.49 10.11 0.39
C ILE A 39 -0.75 10.71 1.04
N TYR A 40 -1.49 9.90 1.79
CA TYR A 40 -2.76 10.29 2.38
C TYR A 40 -2.71 10.13 3.89
N SER A 41 -3.29 11.10 4.62
CA SER A 41 -3.46 11.01 6.07
C SER A 41 -4.92 10.78 6.43
N TYR A 42 -5.18 9.92 7.41
CA TYR A 42 -6.53 9.72 7.94
C TYR A 42 -6.49 9.40 9.43
N THR A 43 -7.34 10.09 10.19
CA THR A 43 -7.60 9.83 11.61
C THR A 43 -9.01 9.26 11.71
N PRO A 44 -9.19 7.95 11.92
CA PRO A 44 -10.51 7.34 12.02
C PRO A 44 -11.29 7.91 13.22
N PRO A 45 -12.58 8.25 13.09
CA PRO A 45 -13.38 8.78 14.20
C PRO A 45 -13.42 7.86 15.44
N MET A 46 -13.31 6.55 15.23
CA MET A 46 -13.30 5.56 16.32
C MET A 46 -11.97 5.50 17.10
N PHE A 47 -10.89 6.07 16.55
CA PHE A 47 -9.54 6.08 17.12
C PHE A 47 -8.91 7.47 16.94
N PRO A 48 -9.43 8.51 17.64
CA PRO A 48 -9.01 9.89 17.43
C PRO A 48 -7.55 10.16 17.81
N ASP A 49 -6.95 9.27 18.61
CA ASP A 49 -5.55 9.27 19.02
C ASP A 49 -4.59 8.68 17.97
N ARG A 50 -5.11 8.12 16.87
CA ARG A 50 -4.31 7.41 15.86
C ARG A 50 -4.50 8.01 14.48
N THR A 51 -3.42 8.55 13.93
CA THR A 51 -3.37 9.02 12.54
C THR A 51 -2.56 8.06 11.69
N TYR A 52 -3.13 7.62 10.59
CA TYR A 52 -2.50 6.74 9.62
C TYR A 52 -1.99 7.55 8.44
N TYR A 53 -0.77 7.25 8.00
CA TYR A 53 -0.22 7.72 6.74
C TYR A 53 -0.18 6.56 5.75
N ARG A 54 -0.80 6.75 4.59
CA ARG A 54 -0.95 5.75 3.54
C ARG A 54 -0.13 6.15 2.32
N PHE A 55 0.85 5.32 1.97
CA PHE A 55 1.56 5.44 0.70
C PHE A 55 0.88 4.54 -0.32
N CYS A 56 0.28 5.13 -1.35
CA CYS A 56 -0.37 4.38 -2.42
C CYS A 56 0.49 4.42 -3.68
N PHE A 57 0.60 3.28 -4.34
CA PHE A 57 1.41 3.12 -5.55
C PHE A 57 0.55 2.71 -6.74
N LEU A 58 0.95 3.18 -7.91
CA LEU A 58 0.51 2.59 -9.17
C LEU A 58 1.37 1.37 -9.45
N ALA A 59 0.71 0.29 -9.87
CA ALA A 59 1.35 -0.99 -10.06
C ALA A 59 0.69 -1.74 -11.22
N GLN A 60 1.50 -2.52 -11.94
CA GLN A 60 1.07 -3.43 -13.00
C GLN A 60 1.19 -4.86 -12.51
N VAL A 61 0.16 -5.67 -12.76
CA VAL A 61 0.23 -7.11 -12.50
C VAL A 61 1.09 -7.76 -13.56
N ILE A 62 2.10 -8.53 -13.14
CA ILE A 62 3.00 -9.26 -14.03
C ILE A 62 2.73 -10.77 -14.05
N SER A 63 2.23 -11.33 -12.96
CA SER A 63 1.80 -12.72 -12.87
C SER A 63 0.89 -12.94 -11.65
N VAL A 64 0.24 -14.09 -11.59
CA VAL A 64 -0.67 -14.49 -10.50
C VAL A 64 -0.28 -15.88 -10.00
N GLU A 65 -0.26 -16.07 -8.69
CA GLU A 65 -0.11 -17.37 -8.06
C GLU A 65 -1.48 -18.07 -7.96
N GLU A 66 -1.69 -19.09 -8.80
CA GLU A 66 -2.98 -19.79 -8.95
C GLU A 66 -3.54 -20.40 -7.64
N ASN A 67 -2.69 -20.63 -6.64
CA ASN A 67 -3.08 -21.19 -5.34
C ASN A 67 -2.41 -20.44 -4.17
N ALA A 68 -2.29 -19.12 -4.27
CA ALA A 68 -1.72 -18.31 -3.20
C ALA A 68 -2.48 -18.52 -1.88
N GLN A 69 -1.73 -18.80 -0.81
CA GLN A 69 -2.29 -18.74 0.53
C GLN A 69 -2.32 -17.29 0.99
N LEU A 70 -3.50 -16.68 0.99
CA LEU A 70 -3.67 -15.29 1.38
C LEU A 70 -3.60 -15.11 2.90
N ASP A 71 -3.23 -13.89 3.31
CA ASP A 71 -3.17 -13.50 4.71
C ASP A 71 -4.51 -13.66 5.45
N SER A 72 -4.42 -13.96 6.74
CA SER A 72 -5.60 -14.21 7.58
C SER A 72 -6.53 -13.00 7.59
N GLY A 73 -7.80 -13.22 7.25
CA GLY A 73 -8.83 -12.16 7.17
C GLY A 73 -9.09 -11.65 5.76
N ILE A 74 -8.28 -12.04 4.78
CA ILE A 74 -8.61 -11.87 3.37
C ILE A 74 -9.54 -13.01 2.92
N VAL A 75 -10.70 -12.64 2.40
CA VAL A 75 -11.68 -13.60 1.87
C VAL A 75 -11.39 -13.91 0.40
N ASP A 76 -11.16 -12.87 -0.40
CA ASP A 76 -10.85 -12.97 -1.83
C ASP A 76 -10.31 -11.62 -2.36
N ALA A 77 -9.64 -11.65 -3.52
CA ALA A 77 -9.18 -10.48 -4.24
C ALA A 77 -9.94 -10.34 -5.57
N VAL A 78 -10.76 -9.29 -5.68
CA VAL A 78 -11.62 -9.04 -6.84
C VAL A 78 -11.33 -7.69 -7.49
N TRP A 79 -11.46 -7.64 -8.80
CA TRP A 79 -11.42 -6.39 -9.56
C TRP A 79 -12.81 -5.72 -9.53
N MET A 80 -12.83 -4.42 -9.24
CA MET A 80 -14.04 -3.61 -9.22
C MET A 80 -13.82 -2.31 -9.97
N THR A 81 -14.85 -1.85 -10.67
CA THR A 81 -14.99 -0.49 -11.16
C THR A 81 -15.24 0.49 -10.01
N MET A 82 -15.15 1.79 -10.28
CA MET A 82 -15.43 2.83 -9.27
C MET A 82 -16.87 2.75 -8.77
N ASP A 83 -17.83 2.54 -9.69
CA ASP A 83 -19.25 2.48 -9.37
C ASP A 83 -19.55 1.26 -8.49
N GLU A 84 -19.05 0.07 -8.86
CA GLU A 84 -19.18 -1.15 -8.04
C GLU A 84 -18.59 -0.99 -6.64
N LEU A 85 -17.43 -0.33 -6.53
CA LEU A 85 -16.80 -0.05 -5.23
C LEU A 85 -17.67 0.86 -4.36
N GLN A 86 -18.27 1.91 -4.95
CA GLN A 86 -19.16 2.82 -4.24
C GLN A 86 -20.46 2.12 -3.81
N GLU A 87 -21.10 1.39 -4.71
CA GLU A 87 -22.34 0.66 -4.46
C GLU A 87 -22.17 -0.44 -3.41
N SER A 88 -21.04 -1.14 -3.41
CA SER A 88 -20.78 -2.21 -2.45
C SER A 88 -20.65 -1.71 -1.00
N ALA A 89 -20.32 -0.43 -0.80
CA ALA A 89 -19.96 0.15 0.50
C ALA A 89 -18.86 -0.63 1.27
N ARG A 90 -18.03 -1.42 0.57
CA ARG A 90 -16.97 -2.27 1.16
C ARG A 90 -15.66 -1.54 1.43
N ALA A 91 -15.56 -0.26 1.04
CA ALA A 91 -14.37 0.54 1.27
C ALA A 91 -14.08 0.69 2.78
N ARG A 92 -12.98 0.09 3.26
CA ARG A 92 -12.58 0.11 4.69
C ARG A 92 -12.27 1.52 5.23
N SER A 93 -12.04 2.49 4.35
CA SER A 93 -11.90 3.90 4.71
C SER A 93 -12.18 4.81 3.50
N PRO A 94 -12.43 6.11 3.72
CA PRO A 94 -12.56 7.09 2.63
C PRO A 94 -11.32 7.17 1.73
N LEU A 95 -10.14 6.77 2.24
CA LEU A 95 -8.89 6.79 1.49
C LEU A 95 -8.87 5.79 0.32
N VAL A 96 -9.70 4.74 0.36
CA VAL A 96 -9.80 3.77 -0.75
C VAL A 96 -10.40 4.47 -1.96
N LEU A 97 -11.58 5.09 -1.79
CA LEU A 97 -12.28 5.83 -2.85
C LEU A 97 -11.42 6.99 -3.38
N LYS A 98 -10.78 7.74 -2.47
CA LYS A 98 -9.92 8.86 -2.85
C LYS A 98 -8.74 8.40 -3.73
N ALA A 99 -8.09 7.31 -3.36
CA ALA A 99 -6.99 6.76 -4.16
C ALA A 99 -7.47 6.32 -5.55
N VAL A 100 -8.62 5.66 -5.67
CA VAL A 100 -9.17 5.25 -6.98
C VAL A 100 -9.44 6.48 -7.85
N GLN A 101 -10.10 7.50 -7.30
CA GLN A 101 -10.38 8.75 -8.02
C GLN A 101 -9.09 9.44 -8.50
N ASP A 102 -8.09 9.51 -7.63
CA ASP A 102 -6.81 10.13 -7.98
C ASP A 102 -6.09 9.35 -9.09
N ALA A 103 -6.13 8.01 -9.07
CA ALA A 103 -5.59 7.18 -10.13
C ALA A 103 -6.33 7.38 -11.47
N LEU A 104 -7.67 7.41 -11.43
CA LEU A 104 -8.51 7.66 -12.60
C LEU A 104 -8.31 9.07 -13.18
N SER A 105 -7.94 10.05 -12.35
CA SER A 105 -7.59 11.41 -12.80
C SER A 105 -6.19 11.50 -13.43
N GLY A 106 -5.44 10.39 -13.46
CA GLY A 106 -4.10 10.33 -14.05
C GLY A 106 -2.99 10.88 -13.17
N LYS A 107 -3.24 11.09 -11.86
CA LYS A 107 -2.18 11.50 -10.94
C LYS A 107 -1.12 10.41 -10.84
N LYS A 108 0.13 10.83 -10.99
CA LYS A 108 1.30 9.99 -10.80
C LYS A 108 2.50 10.87 -10.50
N TYR A 109 3.34 10.41 -9.59
CA TYR A 109 4.53 11.08 -9.17
C TYR A 109 5.72 10.12 -9.24
N PRO A 110 6.95 10.63 -9.50
CA PRO A 110 8.11 9.77 -9.55
C PRO A 110 8.39 9.15 -8.18
N LEU A 111 8.81 7.89 -8.16
CA LEU A 111 9.19 7.18 -6.92
C LEU A 111 10.30 7.89 -6.15
N SER A 112 11.14 8.68 -6.84
CA SER A 112 12.22 9.48 -6.26
C SER A 112 11.75 10.59 -5.31
N LEU A 113 10.45 10.88 -5.21
CA LEU A 113 9.91 11.72 -4.13
C LEU A 113 10.09 11.08 -2.75
N ILE A 114 10.19 9.75 -2.71
CA ILE A 114 10.48 9.00 -1.50
C ILE A 114 11.99 8.79 -1.44
N TYR A 115 12.62 9.42 -0.46
CA TYR A 115 14.01 9.14 -0.11
C TYR A 115 14.04 8.22 1.11
N GLU A 116 14.61 7.03 0.94
CA GLU A 116 14.78 6.06 2.01
C GLU A 116 16.29 5.90 2.26
N HIS A 117 16.74 6.41 3.40
CA HIS A 117 18.16 6.35 3.74
C HIS A 117 18.57 4.88 3.91
N PRO A 118 19.65 4.42 3.24
CA PRO A 118 20.07 3.04 3.36
C PRO A 118 20.49 2.75 4.80
N PHE A 119 20.06 1.59 5.31
CA PHE A 119 20.54 1.12 6.60
C PHE A 119 22.06 0.89 6.53
N SER A 120 22.81 1.64 7.32
CA SER A 120 24.27 1.54 7.41
C SER A 120 24.68 1.22 8.85
N PRO A 121 25.08 -0.04 9.15
CA PRO A 121 25.41 -0.48 10.50
C PRO A 121 26.49 0.37 11.18
N SER A 122 27.44 0.92 10.41
CA SER A 122 28.55 1.72 10.92
C SER A 122 28.17 3.11 11.41
N ILE A 123 27.01 3.65 11.02
CA ILE A 123 26.50 4.95 11.47
C ILE A 123 25.48 4.77 12.60
N THR A 124 24.70 3.69 12.57
CA THR A 124 23.59 3.46 13.51
C THR A 124 24.02 2.86 14.85
N SER A 125 25.23 2.30 14.97
CA SER A 125 25.72 1.72 16.24
C SER A 125 26.01 2.74 17.35
N GLN A 126 25.81 4.04 17.09
CA GLN A 126 25.91 5.12 18.08
C GLN A 126 24.57 5.81 18.36
N LEU A 127 23.47 5.31 17.78
CA LEU A 127 22.12 5.84 17.96
C LEU A 127 21.26 4.85 18.77
N ASP A 128 21.77 4.43 19.92
CA ASP A 128 20.92 3.88 20.98
C ASP A 128 20.49 5.06 21.86
N ALA A 129 19.25 5.51 21.69
CA ALA A 129 18.56 6.48 22.56
C ALA A 129 17.20 5.91 22.98
#